data_AF-A0A2D8HG64-F1
#
_entry.id   AF-A0A2D8HG64-F1
#
_cell.length_a   1.000
_cell.length_b   1.000
_cell.length_c   1.000
_cell.angle_alpha   90.00
_cell.angle_beta   90.00
_cell.angle_gamma   90.00
#
_symmetry.space_group_name_H-M   'P 1'
#
loop_
_entity.id
_entity.type
_entity.pdbx_description
1 polymer ?
#
loop_
_entity_poly.entity_id
_entity_poly.type
_entity_poly.pdbx_seq_one_letter_code
_entity_poly.pdbx_strand_id
1 'polypeptide(L)'
;MVVNFYNNEPRVVELLKLYAYMLFLRVQYYKWQLIGAYKEDIMPQASQTLVNRNISVIDPASGELHRTSIRLEQIEWVALRNICAEESISINEFCCRANRDAHRKEHSRTSRIRSAILSHYLDRERRLDS
;
A
#
# COMPACT_ATOMS: atom_id res chain seq x y z
N MET A 1 20.86 42.84 -52.70
CA MET A 1 21.72 42.48 -51.55
C MET A 1 20.89 41.56 -50.66
N VAL A 2 21.10 40.24 -50.75
CA VAL A 2 20.39 39.25 -49.92
C VAL A 2 21.27 39.01 -48.70
N VAL A 3 20.86 39.48 -47.52
CA VAL A 3 21.60 39.25 -46.28
C VAL A 3 21.06 37.96 -45.65
N ASN A 4 21.86 36.90 -45.79
CA ASN A 4 21.72 35.63 -45.11
C ASN A 4 21.77 35.82 -43.58
N PHE A 5 20.66 35.56 -42.89
CA PHE A 5 20.61 35.39 -41.43
C PHE A 5 20.72 33.91 -41.05
N TYR A 6 21.80 33.27 -41.48
CA TYR A 6 22.25 32.00 -40.91
C TYR A 6 23.60 32.27 -40.25
N ASN A 7 23.57 32.83 -39.03
CA ASN A 7 24.77 32.92 -38.20
C ASN A 7 24.39 32.70 -36.73
N ASN A 8 24.56 31.45 -36.30
CA ASN A 8 25.13 31.02 -35.02
C ASN A 8 24.96 31.98 -33.84
N GLU A 9 23.87 31.83 -33.10
CA GLU A 9 23.83 32.28 -31.71
C GLU A 9 23.95 31.06 -30.77
N PRO A 10 25.16 30.75 -30.23
CA PRO A 10 25.32 29.72 -29.21
C PRO A 10 24.42 29.96 -27.98
N ARG A 11 23.98 31.21 -27.78
CA ARG A 11 23.05 31.65 -26.75
C ARG A 11 21.65 31.06 -26.90
N VAL A 12 21.14 30.90 -28.12
CA VAL A 12 19.79 30.32 -28.34
C VAL A 12 19.78 28.83 -27.99
N VAL A 13 20.84 28.11 -28.35
CA VAL A 13 21.00 26.69 -28.00
C VAL A 13 21.17 26.52 -26.49
N GLU A 14 21.88 27.43 -25.83
CA GLU A 14 22.07 27.44 -24.37
C GLU A 14 20.77 27.76 -23.63
N LEU A 15 19.96 28.71 -24.12
CA LEU A 15 18.64 29.01 -23.60
C LEU A 15 17.66 27.83 -23.78
N LEU A 16 17.70 27.14 -24.91
CA LEU A 16 16.88 25.94 -25.14
C LEU A 16 17.30 24.79 -24.22
N LYS A 17 18.59 24.62 -23.94
CA LYS A 17 19.10 23.63 -22.97
C LYS A 17 18.65 23.97 -21.55
N LEU A 18 18.71 25.24 -21.14
CA LEU A 18 18.21 25.68 -19.85
C LEU A 18 16.70 25.47 -19.71
N TYR A 19 15.93 25.77 -20.76
CA TYR A 19 14.48 25.55 -20.77
C TYR A 19 14.12 24.06 -20.70
N ALA A 20 14.81 23.21 -21.46
CA ALA A 20 14.65 21.76 -21.39
C ALA A 20 15.02 21.21 -20.01
N TYR A 21 16.09 21.73 -19.39
CA TYR A 21 16.50 21.35 -18.03
C TYR A 21 15.47 21.79 -16.99
N MET A 22 14.91 23.00 -17.10
CA MET A 22 13.83 23.45 -16.22
C MET A 22 12.55 22.63 -16.37
N LEU A 23 12.20 22.21 -17.60
CA LEU A 23 11.09 21.30 -17.84
C LEU A 23 11.35 19.91 -17.26
N PHE A 24 12.56 19.36 -17.42
CA PHE A 24 12.95 18.09 -16.83
C PHE A 24 12.89 18.14 -15.30
N LEU A 25 13.44 19.20 -14.69
CA LEU A 25 13.36 19.41 -13.24
C LEU A 25 11.92 19.58 -12.76
N ARG A 26 11.05 20.26 -13.53
CA ARG A 26 9.61 20.33 -13.23
C ARG A 26 8.96 18.96 -13.28
N VAL A 27 9.21 18.14 -14.30
CA VAL A 27 8.65 16.79 -14.39
C VAL A 27 9.12 15.91 -13.24
N GLN A 28 10.40 15.96 -12.88
CA GLN A 28 10.91 15.25 -11.71
C GLN A 28 10.27 15.79 -10.41
N TYR A 29 10.14 17.10 -10.26
CA TYR A 29 9.48 17.72 -9.11
C TYR A 29 8.02 17.30 -8.97
N TYR A 30 7.25 17.29 -10.06
CA TYR A 30 5.86 16.78 -10.05
C TYR A 30 5.79 15.29 -9.75
N LYS A 31 6.75 14.49 -10.25
CA LYS A 31 6.85 13.06 -9.89
C LYS A 31 7.16 12.88 -8.40
N TRP A 32 8.05 13.67 -7.82
CA TRP A 32 8.36 13.68 -6.39
C TRP A 32 7.21 14.22 -5.53
N GLN A 33 6.44 15.19 -6.02
CA GLN A 33 5.23 15.68 -5.36
C GLN A 33 4.10 14.65 -5.39
N LEU A 34 3.89 13.92 -6.49
CA LEU A 34 2.92 12.82 -6.50
C LEU A 34 3.34 11.73 -5.51
N ILE A 35 4.60 11.30 -5.50
CA ILE A 35 5.11 10.30 -4.53
C ILE A 35 4.99 10.83 -3.08
N GLY A 36 5.26 12.12 -2.86
CA GLY A 36 5.10 12.78 -1.56
C GLY A 36 3.64 12.87 -1.11
N ALA A 37 2.72 13.21 -2.01
CA ALA A 37 1.28 13.29 -1.74
C ALA A 37 0.68 11.89 -1.48
N TYR A 38 1.14 10.85 -2.18
CA TYR A 38 0.81 9.46 -1.83
C TYR A 38 1.32 9.09 -0.43
N LYS A 39 2.42 9.66 0.05
CA LYS A 39 2.94 9.40 1.39
C LYS A 39 2.14 10.09 2.49
N GLU A 40 1.57 11.26 2.24
CA GLU A 40 0.79 12.02 3.23
C GLU A 40 -0.68 11.60 3.29
N ASP A 41 -1.30 11.19 2.16
CA ASP A 41 -2.70 10.74 2.16
C ASP A 41 -2.90 9.26 2.53
N ILE A 42 -1.88 8.40 2.41
CA ILE A 42 -2.01 6.97 2.74
C ILE A 42 -1.85 6.69 4.25
N MET A 43 -1.37 7.65 5.04
CA MET A 43 -1.18 7.45 6.48
C MET A 43 -1.82 8.61 7.27
N PRO A 44 -3.15 8.60 7.52
CA PRO A 44 -3.61 9.29 8.72
C PRO A 44 -2.77 8.72 9.86
N GLN A 45 -2.05 9.55 10.63
CA GLN A 45 -1.18 9.14 11.74
C GLN A 45 -1.81 7.96 12.48
N ALA A 46 -1.50 6.76 12.02
CA ALA A 46 -2.12 5.55 12.49
C ALA A 46 -1.30 5.32 13.73
N SER A 47 -1.80 5.87 14.84
CA SER A 47 -1.11 5.79 16.11
C SER A 47 -0.59 4.36 16.23
N GLN A 48 0.72 4.23 16.45
CA GLN A 48 1.40 2.93 16.66
C GLN A 48 0.86 2.20 17.91
N THR A 49 -0.19 2.75 18.51
CA THR A 49 -1.05 2.14 19.49
C THR A 49 -1.70 0.89 18.92
N LEU A 50 -1.20 -0.25 19.37
CA LEU A 50 -1.84 -1.54 19.21
C LEU A 50 -3.26 -1.52 19.79
N VAL A 51 -4.28 -1.60 18.92
CA VAL A 51 -5.70 -1.63 19.27
C VAL A 51 -6.15 -3.08 19.47
N ASN A 52 -6.69 -3.36 20.65
CA ASN A 52 -7.29 -4.66 20.97
C ASN A 52 -8.77 -4.67 20.58
N ARG A 53 -9.23 -5.70 19.85
CA ARG A 53 -10.65 -5.94 19.58
C ARG A 53 -10.99 -7.41 19.70
N ASN A 54 -12.23 -7.67 20.12
CA ASN A 54 -12.76 -9.02 20.22
C ASN A 54 -13.34 -9.46 18.87
N ILE A 55 -12.96 -10.65 18.44
CA ILE A 55 -13.47 -11.34 17.25
C ILE A 55 -13.97 -12.73 17.64
N SER A 56 -14.79 -13.32 16.80
CA SER A 56 -15.23 -14.71 16.96
C SER A 56 -14.61 -15.54 15.84
N VAL A 57 -13.81 -16.54 16.21
CA VAL A 57 -13.10 -17.41 15.28
C VAL A 57 -13.49 -18.85 15.56
N ILE A 58 -13.77 -19.60 14.50
CA ILE A 58 -14.04 -21.03 14.62
C ILE A 58 -12.71 -21.75 14.78
N ASP A 59 -12.58 -22.52 15.86
CA ASP A 59 -11.41 -23.36 16.09
C ASP A 59 -11.38 -24.50 15.05
N PRO A 60 -10.29 -24.68 14.28
CA PRO A 60 -10.19 -25.77 13.32
C PRO A 60 -10.21 -27.16 13.97
N ALA A 61 -9.81 -27.30 15.23
CA ALA A 61 -9.73 -28.59 15.91
C ALA A 61 -11.07 -29.02 16.53
N SER A 62 -11.79 -28.11 17.19
CA SER A 62 -13.07 -28.42 17.84
C SER A 62 -14.30 -28.08 17.01
N GLY A 63 -14.16 -27.24 15.97
CA GLY A 63 -15.29 -26.73 15.19
C GLY A 63 -16.16 -25.71 15.95
N GLU A 64 -15.81 -25.36 17.18
CA GLU A 64 -16.57 -24.45 18.02
C GLU A 64 -16.23 -22.98 17.74
N LEU A 65 -17.21 -22.09 17.92
CA LEU A 65 -17.02 -20.65 17.84
C LEU A 65 -16.35 -20.15 19.12
N HIS A 66 -15.08 -19.76 19.01
CA HIS A 66 -14.32 -19.23 20.14
C HIS A 66 -14.18 -17.71 20.03
N ARG A 67 -14.61 -16.98 21.07
CA ARG A 67 -14.40 -15.53 21.15
C ARG A 67 -12.97 -15.25 21.60
N THR A 68 -12.26 -14.38 20.89
CA THR A 68 -10.88 -14.06 21.19
C THR A 68 -10.56 -12.61 20.91
N SER A 69 -9.67 -12.06 21.72
CA SER A 69 -9.06 -10.76 21.50
C SER A 69 -7.89 -10.86 20.53
N ILE A 70 -7.87 -9.99 19.52
CA ILE A 70 -6.71 -9.80 18.65
C ILE A 70 -6.23 -8.36 18.77
N ARG A 71 -4.90 -8.22 18.71
CA ARG A 71 -4.22 -6.94 18.92
C ARG A 71 -3.46 -6.57 17.65
N LEU A 72 -4.00 -5.61 16.92
CA LEU A 72 -3.44 -5.12 15.66
C LEU A 72 -3.21 -3.62 15.74
N GLU A 73 -2.24 -3.13 14.98
CA GLU A 73 -2.05 -1.70 14.79
C GLU A 73 -3.23 -1.10 14.04
N GLN A 74 -3.43 0.21 14.19
CA GLN A 74 -4.56 0.88 13.54
C GLN A 74 -4.52 0.71 12.01
N ILE A 75 -3.33 0.73 11.41
CA ILE A 75 -3.15 0.49 9.98
C ILE A 75 -3.55 -0.94 9.58
N GLU A 76 -3.15 -1.94 10.36
CA GLU A 76 -3.51 -3.33 10.13
C GLU A 76 -5.03 -3.53 10.21
N TRP A 77 -5.70 -2.83 11.14
CA TRP A 77 -7.15 -2.81 11.24
C TRP A 77 -7.85 -2.15 10.04
N VAL A 78 -7.28 -1.08 9.50
CA VAL A 78 -7.79 -0.42 8.28
C VAL A 78 -7.61 -1.36 7.09
N ALA A 79 -6.41 -1.90 6.92
CA ALA A 79 -6.07 -2.84 5.87
C ALA A 79 -7.00 -4.06 5.87
N LEU A 80 -7.26 -4.64 7.05
CA LEU A 80 -8.20 -5.75 7.23
C LEU A 80 -9.63 -5.38 6.79
N ARG A 81 -10.12 -4.20 7.18
CA ARG A 81 -11.46 -3.73 6.77
C ARG A 81 -11.56 -3.55 5.26
N ASN A 82 -10.52 -3.03 4.63
CA ASN A 82 -10.49 -2.83 3.18
C ASN A 82 -10.56 -4.17 2.45
N ILE A 83 -9.76 -5.17 2.86
CA ILE A 83 -9.82 -6.52 2.30
C ILE A 83 -11.21 -7.13 2.47
N CYS A 84 -11.78 -7.01 3.66
CA CYS A 84 -13.13 -7.54 3.94
C CYS A 84 -14.20 -6.88 3.06
N ALA A 85 -14.09 -5.57 2.82
CA ALA A 85 -14.99 -4.84 1.93
C ALA A 85 -14.79 -5.25 0.46
N GLU A 86 -13.55 -5.41 0.01
CA GLU A 86 -13.20 -5.85 -1.35
C GLU A 86 -13.74 -7.28 -1.62
N GLU A 87 -13.61 -8.19 -0.67
CA GLU A 87 -14.06 -9.59 -0.79
C GLU A 87 -15.53 -9.81 -0.37
N SER A 88 -16.23 -8.78 0.12
CA SER A 88 -17.59 -8.89 0.69
C SER A 88 -17.72 -9.95 1.79
N ILE A 89 -16.71 -10.08 2.64
CA ILE A 89 -16.70 -11.02 3.78
C ILE A 89 -16.67 -10.27 5.11
N SER A 90 -17.08 -10.95 6.17
CA SER A 90 -16.95 -10.39 7.52
C SER A 90 -15.51 -10.51 8.04
N ILE A 91 -15.14 -9.62 8.98
CA ILE A 91 -13.85 -9.71 9.70
C ILE A 91 -13.67 -11.08 10.36
N ASN A 92 -14.74 -11.62 10.97
CA ASN A 92 -14.71 -12.94 11.60
C ASN A 92 -14.40 -14.03 10.57
N GLU A 93 -15.00 -13.95 9.40
CA GLU A 93 -14.77 -14.91 8.32
C GLU A 93 -13.33 -14.84 7.81
N PHE A 94 -12.79 -13.64 7.58
CA PHE A 94 -11.38 -13.46 7.22
C PHE A 94 -10.46 -14.08 8.29
N CYS A 95 -10.72 -13.80 9.57
CA CYS A 95 -9.93 -14.36 10.66
C CYS A 95 -10.06 -15.89 10.76
N CYS A 96 -11.23 -16.47 10.46
CA CYS A 96 -11.40 -17.91 10.36
C CYS A 96 -10.58 -18.50 9.21
N ARG A 97 -10.60 -17.88 8.03
CA ARG A 97 -9.79 -18.32 6.87
C ARG A 97 -8.31 -18.27 7.21
N ALA A 98 -7.84 -17.15 7.76
CA ALA A 98 -6.44 -16.98 8.16
C ALA A 98 -5.99 -17.98 9.24
N ASN A 99 -6.87 -18.36 10.16
CA ASN A 99 -6.55 -19.34 11.21
C ASN A 99 -6.58 -20.80 10.72
N ARG A 100 -7.36 -21.10 9.67
CA ARG A 100 -7.48 -22.44 9.07
C ARG A 100 -6.40 -22.74 8.03
N ASP A 101 -5.68 -21.74 7.55
CA ASP A 101 -4.66 -21.90 6.54
C ASP A 101 -3.48 -22.74 7.05
N ALA A 102 -3.38 -23.98 6.58
CA ALA A 102 -2.34 -24.93 6.97
C ALA A 102 -0.93 -24.52 6.52
N HIS A 103 -0.81 -23.60 5.55
CA HIS A 103 0.48 -23.13 5.06
C HIS A 103 1.12 -22.10 5.99
N ARG A 104 0.34 -21.53 6.93
CA ARG A 104 0.78 -20.51 7.88
C ARG A 104 1.40 -21.16 9.12
N LYS A 105 2.72 -20.97 9.27
CA LYS A 105 3.53 -21.58 10.33
C LYS A 105 3.52 -20.78 11.64
N GLU A 106 2.91 -19.60 11.67
CA GLU A 106 2.97 -18.73 12.84
C GLU A 106 2.25 -19.36 14.05
N HIS A 107 2.83 -19.21 15.23
CA HIS A 107 2.31 -19.82 16.45
C HIS A 107 1.11 -19.07 17.05
N SER A 108 1.01 -17.75 16.83
CA SER A 108 -0.07 -16.93 17.39
C SER A 108 -1.12 -16.57 16.33
N ARG A 109 -2.38 -16.52 16.74
CA ARG A 109 -3.50 -16.10 15.88
C ARG A 109 -3.32 -14.69 15.33
N THR A 110 -2.87 -13.76 16.17
CA THR A 110 -2.56 -12.38 15.75
C THR A 110 -1.51 -12.37 14.65
N SER A 111 -0.43 -13.16 14.79
CA SER A 111 0.62 -13.27 13.78
C SER A 111 0.09 -13.84 12.47
N ARG A 112 -0.72 -14.92 12.51
CA ARG A 112 -1.35 -15.48 11.30
C ARG A 112 -2.20 -14.47 10.56
N ILE A 113 -3.00 -13.68 11.30
CA ILE A 113 -3.87 -12.65 10.72
C ILE A 113 -3.02 -11.55 10.05
N ARG A 114 -1.94 -11.09 10.71
CA ARG A 114 -1.01 -10.13 10.11
C ARG A 114 -0.38 -10.65 8.82
N SER A 115 0.15 -11.86 8.85
CA SER A 115 0.72 -12.49 7.66
C SER A 115 -0.33 -12.65 6.57
N ALA A 116 -1.59 -12.95 6.90
CA ALA A 116 -2.67 -13.06 5.93
C ALA A 116 -2.99 -11.72 5.26
N ILE A 117 -3.06 -10.64 6.02
CA ILE A 117 -3.21 -9.27 5.49
C ILE A 117 -2.06 -8.97 4.53
N LEU A 118 -0.81 -9.19 4.94
CA LEU A 118 0.36 -8.93 4.09
C LEU A 118 0.37 -9.78 2.82
N SER A 119 0.04 -11.08 2.93
CA SER A 119 0.00 -12.00 1.78
C SER A 119 -1.00 -11.50 0.73
N HIS A 120 -2.18 -11.04 1.17
CA HIS A 120 -3.20 -10.52 0.27
C HIS A 120 -2.71 -9.32 -0.55
N TYR A 121 -2.01 -8.37 0.08
CA TYR A 121 -1.45 -7.21 -0.64
C TYR A 121 -0.32 -7.60 -1.59
N LEU A 122 0.58 -8.50 -1.18
CA LEU A 122 1.65 -8.99 -2.05
C LEU A 122 1.09 -9.74 -3.27
N ASP A 123 0.07 -10.58 -3.08
CA ASP A 123 -0.56 -11.31 -4.18
C ASP A 123 -1.40 -10.39 -5.08
N ARG A 124 -1.94 -9.29 -4.53
CA ARG A 124 -2.58 -8.24 -5.32
C ARG A 124 -1.56 -7.48 -6.18
N GLU A 125 -0.42 -7.09 -5.61
CA GLU A 125 0.65 -6.39 -6.34
C GLU A 125 1.19 -7.25 -7.49
N ARG A 126 1.48 -8.54 -7.24
CA ARG A 126 1.89 -9.47 -8.31
C ARG A 126 0.87 -9.59 -9.45
N ARG A 127 -0.43 -9.52 -9.15
CA ARG A 127 -1.50 -9.55 -10.17
C ARG A 127 -1.57 -8.27 -11.00
N LEU A 128 -1.10 -7.15 -10.47
CA LEU A 128 -1.05 -5.87 -11.21
C LEU A 128 0.19 -5.77 -12.10
N ASP A 129 1.27 -6.47 -11.73
CA ASP A 129 2.53 -6.51 -12.50
C ASP A 129 2.54 -7.56 -13.63
N SER A 130 1.50 -8.40 -13.72
CA SER A 130 1.34 -9.46 -14.73
C SER A 130 0.42 -9.03 -15.86
#